data_AF-A0A379AAR9-F1
#
_entry.id   AF-A0A379AAR9-F1
#
_cell.length_a   1.000
_cell.length_b   1.000
_cell.length_c   1.000
_cell.angle_alpha   90.00
_cell.angle_beta   90.00
_cell.angle_gamma   90.00
#
_symmetry.space_group_name_H-M   'P 1'
#
loop_
_entity.id
_entity.type
_entity.pdbx_description
1 polymer ?
#
loop_
_entity_poly.entity_id
_entity_poly.type
_entity_poly.pdbx_seq_one_letter_code
_entity_poly.pdbx_strand_id
1 'polypeptide(L)'
;MQFALAITRAVRAATGDAFIIIFRLSMLDLIEEGSTLEETLLLAGELEQCGVTLFNTGIGWHEARIPTIATCVPRAAFAWVTQRLP
;
A
#
# COMPACT_ATOMS: atom_id res chain seq x y z
N MET A 1 7.44 -4.41 -9.19
CA MET A 1 6.26 -5.18 -8.72
C MET A 1 6.58 -6.65 -8.38
N GLN A 2 7.33 -7.40 -9.22
CA GLN A 2 7.57 -8.85 -9.06
C GLN A 2 7.97 -9.31 -7.64
N PHE A 3 8.86 -8.57 -6.98
CA PHE A 3 9.32 -8.94 -5.63
C PHE A 3 8.17 -8.96 -4.60
N ALA A 4 7.33 -7.92 -4.58
CA ALA A 4 6.20 -7.84 -3.65
C ALA A 4 5.20 -9.00 -3.86
N LEU A 5 4.92 -9.35 -5.11
CA LEU A 5 4.04 -10.48 -5.45
C LEU A 5 4.64 -11.82 -5.03
N ALA A 6 5.92 -12.03 -5.31
CA ALA A 6 6.62 -13.28 -4.97
C ALA A 6 6.62 -13.52 -3.45
N ILE A 7 6.89 -12.48 -2.66
CA ILE A 7 6.83 -12.56 -1.20
C ILE A 7 5.40 -12.85 -0.73
N THR A 8 4.40 -12.16 -1.28
CA THR A 8 3.00 -12.36 -0.90
C THR A 8 2.54 -13.80 -1.17
N ARG A 9 2.88 -14.36 -2.35
CA ARG A 9 2.57 -15.75 -2.68
C ARG A 9 3.27 -16.73 -1.75
N ALA A 10 4.54 -16.50 -1.43
CA ALA A 10 5.28 -17.34 -0.50
C ALA A 10 4.66 -17.33 0.91
N VAL A 11 4.26 -16.15 1.40
CA VAL A 11 3.58 -16.02 2.71
C VAL A 11 2.21 -16.71 2.69
N ARG A 12 1.40 -16.52 1.63
CA ARG A 12 0.11 -17.21 1.48
C ARG A 12 0.29 -18.73 1.45
N ALA A 13 1.25 -19.24 0.68
CA ALA A 13 1.55 -20.68 0.63
C ALA A 13 1.98 -21.24 2.00
N ALA A 14 2.76 -20.47 2.78
CA ALA A 14 3.22 -20.90 4.10
C ALA A 14 2.12 -20.86 5.19
N THR A 15 1.12 -20.00 5.03
CA THR A 15 0.11 -19.74 6.07
C THR A 15 -1.26 -20.37 5.77
N GLY A 16 -1.52 -20.77 4.52
CA GLY A 16 -2.80 -21.33 4.09
C GLY A 16 -3.90 -20.26 3.98
N ASP A 17 -5.11 -20.63 3.56
CA ASP A 17 -6.16 -19.67 3.20
C ASP A 17 -6.79 -18.96 4.40
N ALA A 18 -6.83 -19.62 5.56
CA ALA A 18 -7.45 -19.11 6.79
C ALA A 18 -6.51 -18.20 7.62
N PHE A 19 -5.63 -17.46 6.95
CA PHE A 19 -4.70 -16.53 7.59
C PHE A 19 -4.83 -15.12 7.02
N ILE A 20 -4.86 -14.12 7.90
CA ILE A 20 -4.95 -12.72 7.49
C ILE A 20 -3.58 -12.23 7.04
N ILE A 21 -3.49 -11.75 5.79
CA ILE A 21 -2.31 -11.08 5.26
C ILE A 21 -2.64 -9.62 5.07
N ILE A 22 -1.92 -8.75 5.78
CA ILE A 22 -2.01 -7.30 5.60
C ILE A 22 -0.81 -6.84 4.79
N PHE A 23 -1.06 -6.17 3.67
CA PHE A 23 0.01 -5.51 2.91
C PHE A 23 -0.05 -4.00 3.16
N ARG A 24 1.07 -3.43 3.63
CA ARG A 24 1.18 -1.98 3.80
C ARG A 24 1.61 -1.34 2.49
N LEU A 25 0.65 -0.75 1.77
CA LEU A 25 0.84 -0.21 0.43
C LEU A 25 1.03 1.30 0.48
N SER A 26 2.11 1.81 -0.11
CA SER A 26 2.31 3.25 -0.26
C SER A 26 1.36 3.80 -1.32
N MET A 27 0.35 4.56 -0.88
CA MET A 27 -0.64 5.17 -1.79
C MET A 27 -0.21 6.52 -2.33
N LEU A 28 0.81 7.14 -1.70
CA LEU A 28 1.26 8.47 -2.06
C LEU A 28 2.70 8.64 -1.59
N ASP A 29 3.67 8.67 -2.49
CA ASP A 29 5.09 8.67 -2.10
C ASP A 29 5.60 10.05 -1.65
N LEU A 30 5.05 11.14 -2.18
CA LEU A 30 5.40 12.54 -1.82
C LEU A 30 6.88 12.91 -1.98
N ILE A 31 7.59 12.19 -2.86
CA ILE A 31 8.96 12.47 -3.30
C ILE A 31 9.00 12.57 -4.82
N GLU A 32 10.05 13.20 -5.34
CA GLU A 32 10.33 13.23 -6.77
C GLU A 32 10.68 11.80 -7.27
N GLU A 33 10.24 11.45 -8.48
CA GLU A 33 10.40 10.11 -9.08
C GLU A 33 9.80 8.95 -8.23
N GLY A 34 8.83 9.26 -7.37
CA GLY A 34 8.01 8.25 -6.69
C GLY A 34 7.06 7.51 -7.62
N SER A 35 6.41 6.48 -7.08
CA SER A 35 5.41 5.68 -7.81
C SER A 35 4.19 6.53 -8.17
N THR A 36 3.65 6.29 -9.36
CA THR A 36 2.36 6.89 -9.75
C THR A 36 1.20 6.16 -9.07
N LEU A 37 0.07 6.85 -8.93
CA LEU A 37 -1.14 6.23 -8.38
C LEU A 37 -1.61 5.05 -9.23
N GLU A 38 -1.47 5.13 -10.55
CA GLU A 38 -1.85 4.06 -11.47
C GLU A 38 -1.01 2.79 -11.24
N GLU A 39 0.31 2.92 -11.11
CA GLU A 39 1.20 1.80 -10.78
C GLU A 39 0.85 1.17 -9.43
N THR A 40 0.53 2.00 -8.44
CA THR A 40 0.11 1.52 -7.11
C THR A 40 -1.22 0.76 -7.17
N LEU A 41 -2.21 1.25 -7.92
CA LEU A 41 -3.50 0.57 -8.07
C LEU A 41 -3.36 -0.73 -8.85
N LEU A 42 -2.51 -0.76 -9.88
CA LEU A 42 -2.17 -2.00 -10.59
C LEU A 42 -1.54 -3.01 -9.63
N LEU A 43 -0.60 -2.57 -8.79
CA LEU A 43 0.03 -3.44 -7.79
C LEU A 43 -0.97 -3.95 -6.75
N ALA A 44 -1.91 -3.10 -6.30
CA ALA A 44 -2.95 -3.49 -5.37
C ALA A 44 -3.80 -4.63 -5.93
N GLY A 45 -4.26 -4.51 -7.18
CA GLY A 45 -5.04 -5.57 -7.84
C GLY A 45 -4.26 -6.89 -7.98
N GLU A 46 -2.97 -6.83 -8.33
CA GLU A 46 -2.14 -8.04 -8.40
C GLU A 46 -1.89 -8.67 -7.02
N LEU A 47 -1.73 -7.86 -5.98
CA LEU A 47 -1.54 -8.31 -4.60
C LEU A 47 -2.79 -8.97 -4.03
N GLU A 48 -3.98 -8.44 -4.34
CA GLU A 48 -5.26 -9.06 -3.99
C GLU A 48 -5.35 -10.48 -4.58
N GLN A 49 -5.03 -10.63 -5.86
CA GLN A 49 -4.99 -11.95 -6.53
C GLN A 49 -3.92 -12.89 -5.95
N CYS A 50 -2.86 -12.36 -5.33
CA CYS A 50 -1.84 -13.16 -4.64
C CYS A 50 -2.26 -13.58 -3.23
N GLY A 51 -3.43 -13.13 -2.75
CA GLY A 51 -3.98 -13.51 -1.46
C GLY A 51 -3.73 -12.51 -0.34
N VAL A 52 -3.50 -11.22 -0.64
CA VAL A 52 -3.63 -10.17 0.40
C VAL A 52 -5.08 -10.11 0.87
N THR A 53 -5.26 -10.03 2.19
CA THR A 53 -6.59 -9.95 2.82
C THR A 53 -7.01 -8.51 3.05
N LEU A 54 -6.10 -7.65 3.51
CA LEU A 54 -6.37 -6.22 3.73
C LEU A 54 -5.19 -5.36 3.27
N PHE A 55 -5.50 -4.16 2.79
CA PHE A 55 -4.52 -3.12 2.59
C PHE A 55 -4.48 -2.15 3.77
N ASN A 56 -3.27 -1.89 4.25
CA ASN A 56 -3.00 -0.75 5.12
C ASN A 56 -2.32 0.33 4.28
N THR A 57 -2.93 1.51 4.14
CA THR A 57 -2.36 2.56 3.30
C THR A 57 -1.28 3.34 4.04
N GLY A 58 -0.10 3.45 3.40
CA GLY A 58 0.99 4.32 3.81
C GLY A 58 0.98 5.62 3.02
N ILE A 59 1.35 6.72 3.67
CA ILE A 59 1.43 8.06 3.07
C ILE A 59 2.82 8.63 3.34
N GLY A 60 3.50 8.99 2.26
CA GLY A 60 4.82 9.59 2.22
C GLY A 60 5.95 8.65 2.60
N TRP A 61 7.15 9.14 2.33
CA TRP A 61 8.42 8.55 2.73
C TRP A 61 9.08 9.39 3.83
N HIS A 62 10.14 8.87 4.44
CA HIS A 62 10.89 9.62 5.45
C HIS A 62 11.54 10.89 4.88
N GLU A 63 11.81 10.90 3.58
CA GLU A 63 12.39 12.00 2.82
C GLU A 63 11.33 13.04 2.38
N ALA A 64 10.04 12.72 2.48
CA ALA A 64 8.97 13.61 2.06
C ALA A 64 9.00 14.93 2.84
N ARG A 65 8.84 16.05 2.11
CA ARG A 65 8.81 17.39 2.70
C ARG A 65 7.40 17.83 3.12
N ILE A 66 6.38 17.07 2.71
CA ILE A 66 4.99 17.28 3.09
C ILE A 66 4.74 16.54 4.41
N PRO A 67 4.13 17.18 5.43
CA PRO A 67 3.83 16.51 6.69
C PRO A 67 2.90 15.30 6.52
N THR A 68 3.32 14.13 7.02
CA THR A 68 2.52 12.89 7.01
C THR A 68 2.28 12.28 8.40
N ILE A 69 2.86 12.88 9.45
CA ILE A 69 2.73 12.41 10.84
C ILE A 69 1.57 13.11 11.55
N ALA A 70 0.78 12.31 12.28
CA ALA A 70 -0.56 12.62 12.78
C ALA A 70 -0.74 13.98 13.49
N THR A 71 0.25 14.48 14.24
CA THR A 71 0.12 15.77 14.95
C THR A 71 0.03 16.97 14.01
N CYS A 72 0.64 16.88 12.83
CA CYS A 72 0.68 17.97 11.84
C CYS A 72 -0.29 17.75 10.67
N VAL A 73 -1.00 16.63 10.65
CA VAL A 73 -1.89 16.24 9.55
C VAL A 73 -3.34 16.44 9.96
N PRO A 74 -4.12 17.28 9.25
CA PRO A 74 -5.56 17.40 9.48
C PRO A 74 -6.26 16.04 9.38
N ARG A 75 -7.34 15.86 10.15
CA ARG A 75 -8.11 14.61 10.12
C ARG A 75 -8.54 14.28 8.70
N ALA A 76 -8.31 13.03 8.29
CA ALA A 76 -8.68 12.50 6.98
C ALA A 76 -8.05 13.20 5.76
N ALA A 77 -6.97 13.98 5.93
CA ALA A 77 -6.32 14.72 4.84
C ALA A 77 -5.93 13.85 3.62
N PHE A 78 -5.67 12.56 3.84
CA PHE A 78 -5.29 11.59 2.80
C PHE A 78 -6.34 10.50 2.56
N ALA A 79 -7.54 10.62 3.14
CA ALA A 79 -8.59 9.60 2.96
C ALA A 79 -8.97 9.43 1.48
N TRP A 80 -8.95 10.53 0.71
CA TRP A 80 -9.30 10.54 -0.71
C TRP A 80 -8.44 9.61 -1.57
N VAL A 81 -7.15 9.42 -1.24
CA VAL A 81 -6.29 8.53 -2.02
C VAL A 81 -6.55 7.08 -1.66
N THR A 82 -6.82 6.81 -0.38
CA THR A 82 -7.19 5.46 0.08
C THR A 82 -8.51 4.99 -0.51
N GLN A 83 -9.47 5.90 -0.73
CA GLN A 83 -10.76 5.61 -1.38
C GLN A 83 -10.64 5.16 -2.85
N ARG A 84 -9.45 5.27 -3.46
CA ARG A 84 -9.20 4.79 -4.83
C ARG A 84 -8.91 3.30 -4.89
N LEU A 85 -8.61 2.65 -3.77
CA LEU A 85 -8.40 1.21 -3.71
C LEU A 85 -9.69 0.46 -4.08
N PRO A 86 -9.58 -0.69 -4.76
CA PRO A 86 -10.72 -1.53 -5.12
C PRO A 86 -11.43 -2.11 -3.89
#